data_AF-A0A7Y3HMD4-F1
#
_entry.id   AF-A0A7Y3HMD4-F1
#
_cell.length_a   1.000
_cell.length_b   1.000
_cell.length_c   1.000
_cell.angle_alpha   90.00
_cell.angle_beta   90.00
_cell.angle_gamma   90.00
#
_symmetry.space_group_name_H-M   'P 1'
#
loop_
_entity.id
_entity.type
_entity.pdbx_description
1 polymer ?
#
loop_
_entity_poly.entity_id
_entity_poly.type
_entity_poly.pdbx_seq_one_letter_code
_entity_poly.pdbx_strand_id
1 'polypeptide(L)'
;MATSSNNNSSFKLQRLLEIIVAFVLAMVFVGWYFAEKQDFENLALGEGTIPFFANDGTYPIHVDEITKNSFDSLMLGWEQRGKKDVIFCLGNSQTHSLNQLKEGEVNYTQLLFNEYQDKGYDVITHSIPNCNLQEFYLFLQFWKEHLPIKVVLIPTFMDDTRENYINTVYLPYLVEAKYSLASDDALAQKINAALDVGTEDGDEDMAALRQTVQEKSETFLNNWLDENFAPWEKRPNVRGAFFNWLYNVRNTIFSISAQTKRKVIKNAYDDNLNALNALFENLEKENIQCISYIP
;
A
#
# COMPACT_ATOMS: atom_id res chain seq x y z
N MET A 1 68.78 -25.78 4.59
CA MET A 1 68.32 -24.50 5.17
C MET A 1 66.88 -24.27 4.72
N ALA A 2 65.95 -24.45 5.65
CA ALA A 2 64.51 -24.39 5.43
C ALA A 2 63.96 -23.14 6.12
N THR A 3 63.49 -22.16 5.36
CA THR A 3 62.71 -21.01 5.86
C THR A 3 61.85 -20.46 4.72
N SER A 4 60.72 -21.12 4.41
CA SER A 4 59.72 -20.61 3.45
C SER A 4 58.27 -21.00 3.78
N SER A 5 58.00 -21.55 4.97
CA SER A 5 56.63 -21.99 5.33
C SER A 5 55.87 -21.03 6.26
N ASN A 6 56.48 -19.92 6.71
CA ASN A 6 55.91 -19.05 7.76
C ASN A 6 55.16 -17.79 7.27
N ASN A 7 55.21 -17.45 5.97
CA ASN A 7 54.51 -16.28 5.43
C ASN A 7 53.05 -16.54 5.01
N ASN A 8 52.68 -17.80 4.76
CA ASN A 8 51.31 -18.15 4.36
C ASN A 8 50.34 -18.24 5.55
N SER A 9 50.84 -18.49 6.76
CA SER A 9 50.01 -18.58 7.97
C SER A 9 49.63 -17.20 8.51
N SER A 10 50.58 -16.24 8.51
CA SER A 10 50.35 -14.86 8.97
C SER A 10 49.38 -14.10 8.06
N PHE A 11 49.46 -14.29 6.74
CA PHE A 11 48.55 -13.67 5.78
C PHE A 11 47.11 -14.20 5.90
N LYS A 12 46.94 -15.51 6.16
CA LYS A 12 45.63 -16.12 6.43
C LYS A 12 45.04 -15.63 7.76
N LEU A 13 45.88 -15.47 8.78
CA LEU A 13 45.48 -14.95 10.08
C LEU A 13 45.02 -13.49 9.98
N GLN A 14 45.72 -12.66 9.20
CA GLN A 14 45.35 -11.27 8.97
C GLN A 14 44.00 -11.12 8.25
N ARG A 15 43.76 -11.88 7.18
CA ARG A 15 42.46 -11.87 6.48
C ARG A 15 41.31 -12.38 7.35
N LEU A 16 41.58 -13.39 8.18
CA LEU A 16 40.60 -13.87 9.15
C LEU A 16 40.24 -12.77 10.15
N LEU A 17 41.24 -12.01 10.61
CA LEU A 17 41.05 -10.89 11.53
C LEU A 17 40.26 -9.74 10.88
N GLU A 18 40.54 -9.42 9.61
CA GLU A 18 39.79 -8.43 8.83
C GLU A 18 38.31 -8.83 8.69
N ILE A 19 38.02 -10.10 8.39
CA ILE A 19 36.65 -10.62 8.31
C ILE A 19 35.96 -10.55 9.67
N ILE A 20 36.65 -10.92 10.76
CA ILE A 20 36.09 -10.84 12.11
C ILE A 20 35.78 -9.40 12.50
N VAL A 21 36.70 -8.46 12.23
CA VAL A 21 36.48 -7.04 12.51
C VAL A 21 35.32 -6.50 11.68
N ALA A 22 35.24 -6.81 10.40
CA ALA A 22 34.13 -6.41 9.55
C ALA A 22 32.80 -6.99 10.04
N PHE A 23 32.78 -8.26 10.47
CA PHE A 23 31.60 -8.91 11.02
C PHE A 23 31.16 -8.28 12.35
N VAL A 24 32.09 -7.98 13.25
CA VAL A 24 31.80 -7.30 14.52
C VAL A 24 31.29 -5.89 14.27
N LEU A 25 31.89 -5.13 13.35
CA LEU A 25 31.41 -3.80 12.97
C LEU A 25 30.02 -3.86 12.35
N ALA A 26 29.75 -4.83 11.48
CA ALA A 26 28.43 -5.06 10.93
C ALA A 26 27.42 -5.40 12.03
N MET A 27 27.76 -6.27 12.98
CA MET A 27 26.90 -6.63 14.12
C MET A 27 26.66 -5.45 15.07
N VAL A 28 27.65 -4.58 15.29
CA VAL A 28 27.49 -3.35 16.08
C VAL A 28 26.62 -2.34 15.34
N PHE A 29 26.81 -2.17 14.03
CA PHE A 29 26.01 -1.28 13.20
C PHE A 29 24.54 -1.74 13.15
N VAL A 30 24.31 -3.04 12.94
CA VAL A 30 23.00 -3.69 13.05
C VAL A 30 22.45 -3.49 14.46
N GLY A 31 23.19 -3.83 15.52
CA GLY A 31 22.70 -3.66 16.90
C GLY A 31 22.31 -2.23 17.25
N TRP A 32 23.10 -1.23 16.80
CA TRP A 32 22.81 0.19 16.98
C TRP A 32 21.57 0.63 16.20
N TYR A 33 21.46 0.20 14.94
CA TYR A 33 20.31 0.52 14.08
C TYR A 33 19.01 -0.12 14.58
N PHE A 34 19.09 -1.32 15.17
CA PHE A 34 17.93 -2.07 15.68
C PHE A 34 17.48 -1.61 17.09
N ALA A 35 18.20 -0.68 17.72
CA ALA A 35 17.87 -0.15 19.05
C ALA A 35 16.73 0.89 19.01
N GLU A 36 16.52 1.58 17.88
CA GLU A 36 15.43 2.54 17.73
C GLU A 36 14.12 1.83 17.33
N LYS A 37 13.05 2.07 18.08
CA LYS A 37 11.68 1.75 17.67
C LYS A 37 11.19 2.89 16.78
N GLN A 38 11.37 2.77 15.47
CA GLN A 38 10.68 3.63 14.51
C GLN A 38 9.38 2.97 14.06
N ASP A 39 8.34 3.78 13.96
CA ASP A 39 7.01 3.40 13.50
C ASP A 39 6.89 3.78 12.01
N PHE A 40 6.84 2.76 11.15
CA PHE A 40 7.16 2.89 9.71
C PHE A 40 6.03 3.47 8.87
N GLU A 41 4.78 3.22 9.26
CA GLU A 41 3.61 3.83 8.59
C GLU A 41 3.66 5.35 8.67
N ASN A 42 4.14 5.88 9.81
CA ASN A 42 4.28 7.32 10.04
C ASN A 42 5.53 7.93 9.35
N LEU A 43 6.50 7.11 8.96
CA LEU A 43 7.74 7.59 8.34
C LEU A 43 7.58 7.94 6.85
N ALA A 44 6.68 7.25 6.13
CA ALA A 44 6.41 7.48 4.71
C ALA A 44 5.59 8.76 4.45
N LEU A 45 4.85 9.22 5.45
CA LEU A 45 3.93 10.37 5.34
C LEU A 45 4.61 11.72 5.67
N GLY A 46 5.85 11.69 6.18
CA GLY A 46 6.60 12.86 6.66
C GLY A 46 6.47 13.04 8.17
N GLU A 47 7.49 13.62 8.83
CA GLU A 47 7.45 13.87 10.27
C GLU A 47 6.23 14.73 10.64
N GLY A 48 5.21 14.10 11.24
CA GLY A 48 3.98 14.74 11.71
C GLY A 48 2.72 14.45 10.89
N THR A 49 2.79 13.64 9.83
CA THR A 49 1.60 13.18 9.11
C THR A 49 1.22 11.79 9.58
N ILE A 50 -0.04 11.62 9.98
CA ILE A 50 -0.55 10.32 10.44
C ILE A 50 -1.73 9.87 9.60
N PRO A 51 -1.91 8.56 9.38
CA PRO A 51 -3.11 8.05 8.75
C PRO A 51 -4.31 8.19 9.72
N PHE A 52 -5.45 8.57 9.19
CA PHE A 52 -6.72 8.69 9.90
C PHE A 52 -7.82 8.05 9.05
N PHE A 53 -8.40 6.98 9.59
CA PHE A 53 -9.51 6.25 8.99
C PHE A 53 -10.77 6.47 9.81
N ALA A 54 -11.78 7.07 9.17
CA ALA A 54 -13.01 7.50 9.81
C ALA A 54 -13.88 6.32 10.30
N ASN A 55 -14.60 6.53 11.41
CA ASN A 55 -15.55 5.57 11.99
C ASN A 55 -16.76 6.28 12.60
N ASP A 56 -17.85 5.57 12.85
CA ASP A 56 -19.07 6.13 13.47
C ASP A 56 -19.04 6.08 15.01
N GLY A 57 -17.88 5.78 15.60
CA GLY A 57 -17.68 5.48 17.02
C GLY A 57 -17.72 4.00 17.37
N THR A 58 -18.29 3.14 16.51
CA THR A 58 -18.37 1.68 16.72
C THR A 58 -17.88 0.88 15.51
N TYR A 59 -18.32 1.25 14.32
CA TYR A 59 -18.04 0.58 13.05
C TYR A 59 -17.24 1.47 12.11
N PRO A 60 -16.35 0.88 11.28
CA PRO A 60 -15.65 1.65 10.28
C PRO A 60 -16.64 2.24 9.28
N ILE A 61 -16.30 3.43 8.78
CA ILE A 61 -16.90 4.03 7.58
C ILE A 61 -15.83 4.29 6.51
N HIS A 62 -14.58 4.02 6.83
CA HIS A 62 -13.42 4.22 6.00
C HIS A 62 -12.59 2.94 6.06
N VAL A 63 -12.38 2.34 4.89
CA VAL A 63 -11.59 1.12 4.73
C VAL A 63 -10.34 1.44 3.93
N ASP A 64 -9.23 0.81 4.30
CA ASP A 64 -7.89 0.93 3.71
C ASP A 64 -7.35 -0.39 3.17
N GLU A 65 -8.08 -1.47 3.40
CA GLU A 65 -7.82 -2.79 2.85
C GLU A 65 -9.14 -3.57 2.74
N ILE A 66 -9.31 -4.39 1.71
CA ILE A 66 -10.43 -5.32 1.63
C ILE A 66 -9.99 -6.68 2.16
N THR A 67 -9.98 -6.83 3.48
CA THR A 67 -9.95 -8.12 4.17
C THR A 67 -11.37 -8.60 4.43
N LYS A 68 -11.54 -9.90 4.74
CA LYS A 68 -12.85 -10.42 5.12
C LYS A 68 -13.41 -9.69 6.34
N ASN A 69 -12.55 -9.37 7.31
CA ASN A 69 -12.94 -8.68 8.54
C ASN A 69 -13.32 -7.22 8.32
N SER A 70 -12.55 -6.48 7.51
CA SER A 70 -12.87 -5.07 7.19
C SER A 70 -14.17 -4.97 6.40
N PHE A 71 -14.36 -5.87 5.42
CA PHE A 71 -15.60 -5.99 4.66
C PHE A 71 -16.80 -6.29 5.58
N ASP A 72 -16.73 -7.35 6.39
CA ASP A 72 -17.84 -7.74 7.25
C ASP A 72 -18.16 -6.66 8.29
N SER A 73 -17.15 -5.99 8.86
CA SER A 73 -17.35 -4.89 9.82
C SER A 73 -18.00 -3.66 9.20
N LEU A 74 -17.56 -3.27 8.00
CA LEU A 74 -18.15 -2.15 7.26
C LEU A 74 -19.61 -2.47 6.92
N MET A 75 -19.87 -3.66 6.38
CA MET A 75 -21.22 -4.08 6.01
C MET A 75 -22.13 -4.09 7.23
N LEU A 76 -21.71 -4.69 8.34
CA LEU A 76 -22.47 -4.68 9.59
C LEU A 76 -22.77 -3.25 10.07
N GLY A 77 -21.78 -2.36 10.03
CA GLY A 77 -21.98 -0.94 10.36
C GLY A 77 -23.03 -0.27 9.50
N TRP A 78 -22.95 -0.44 8.18
CA TRP A 78 -23.94 0.07 7.24
C TRP A 78 -25.35 -0.49 7.52
N GLU A 79 -25.45 -1.78 7.87
CA GLU A 79 -26.73 -2.37 8.27
C GLU A 79 -27.28 -1.72 9.55
N GLN A 80 -26.45 -1.53 10.58
CA GLN A 80 -26.84 -0.90 11.84
C GLN A 80 -27.22 0.57 11.67
N ARG A 81 -26.60 1.28 10.72
CA ARG A 81 -26.96 2.65 10.35
C ARG A 81 -28.20 2.76 9.46
N GLY A 82 -28.87 1.64 9.19
CA GLY A 82 -30.19 1.60 8.57
C GLY A 82 -30.20 1.32 7.07
N LYS A 83 -29.12 0.77 6.50
CA LYS A 83 -29.02 0.38 5.08
C LYS A 83 -29.36 1.52 4.12
N LYS A 84 -28.91 2.74 4.44
CA LYS A 84 -29.18 3.95 3.68
C LYS A 84 -28.51 3.89 2.31
N ASP A 85 -28.99 4.72 1.38
CA ASP A 85 -28.29 4.99 0.13
C ASP A 85 -26.89 5.53 0.42
N VAL A 86 -25.90 5.19 -0.40
CA VAL A 86 -24.48 5.45 -0.10
C VAL A 86 -23.91 6.57 -0.98
N ILE A 87 -23.24 7.51 -0.32
CA ILE A 87 -22.23 8.39 -0.91
C ILE A 87 -20.88 7.70 -0.74
N PHE A 88 -20.29 7.26 -1.85
CA PHE A 88 -19.06 6.48 -1.84
C PHE A 88 -17.86 7.36 -2.20
N CYS A 89 -16.88 7.44 -1.31
CA CYS A 89 -15.67 8.22 -1.49
C CYS A 89 -14.52 7.30 -1.88
N LEU A 90 -13.97 7.51 -3.07
CA LEU A 90 -12.70 6.90 -3.48
C LEU A 90 -11.55 7.77 -3.01
N GLY A 91 -10.35 7.20 -2.87
CA GLY A 91 -9.20 7.98 -2.43
C GLY A 91 -7.88 7.25 -2.43
N ASN A 92 -6.82 8.03 -2.26
CA ASN A 92 -5.45 7.58 -2.07
C ASN A 92 -4.92 8.06 -0.71
N SER A 93 -3.59 8.12 -0.50
CA SER A 93 -3.00 8.59 0.76
C SER A 93 -3.44 10.00 1.16
N GLN A 94 -3.67 10.91 0.22
CA GLN A 94 -4.15 12.27 0.49
C GLN A 94 -5.59 12.29 1.07
N THR A 95 -6.34 11.20 0.93
CA THR A 95 -7.69 11.06 1.51
C THR A 95 -7.67 10.73 2.99
N HIS A 96 -6.68 9.95 3.43
CA HIS A 96 -6.56 9.48 4.81
C HIS A 96 -5.38 10.08 5.58
N SER A 97 -4.54 10.92 4.97
CA SER A 97 -3.40 11.53 5.65
C SER A 97 -3.77 12.87 6.28
N LEU A 98 -3.46 13.04 7.57
CA LEU A 98 -3.62 14.31 8.28
C LEU A 98 -2.25 14.85 8.71
N ASN A 99 -1.90 16.01 8.16
CA ASN A 99 -0.67 16.72 8.50
C ASN A 99 -0.85 17.42 9.86
N GLN A 100 0.03 17.15 10.82
CA GLN A 100 0.09 17.82 12.12
C GLN A 100 -1.23 17.74 12.90
N LEU A 101 -1.83 16.55 12.95
CA LEU A 101 -3.13 16.30 13.58
C LEU A 101 -3.19 16.86 15.01
N LYS A 102 -4.18 17.69 15.29
CA LYS A 102 -4.50 18.15 16.65
C LYS A 102 -5.66 17.35 17.24
N GLU A 103 -5.77 17.40 18.56
CA GLU A 103 -6.88 16.77 19.28
C GLU A 103 -8.23 17.29 18.77
N GLY A 104 -9.12 16.37 18.39
CA GLY A 104 -10.46 16.66 17.87
C GLY A 104 -10.52 17.01 16.38
N GLU A 105 -9.39 17.13 15.68
CA GLU A 105 -9.39 17.25 14.22
C GLU A 105 -9.68 15.88 13.59
N VAL A 106 -10.39 15.90 12.46
CA VAL A 106 -10.77 14.71 11.70
C VAL A 106 -10.61 15.01 10.21
N ASN A 107 -10.51 13.98 9.38
CA ASN A 107 -10.43 14.16 7.93
C ASN A 107 -11.79 14.53 7.33
N TYR A 108 -11.78 14.91 6.05
CA TYR A 108 -13.00 15.34 5.36
C TYR A 108 -14.03 14.21 5.25
N THR A 109 -13.61 12.94 5.23
CA THR A 109 -14.53 11.80 5.09
C THR A 109 -15.40 11.66 6.34
N GLN A 110 -14.82 11.83 7.53
CA GLN A 110 -15.57 11.94 8.78
C GLN A 110 -16.50 13.16 8.81
N LEU A 111 -16.04 14.32 8.32
CA LEU A 111 -16.88 15.52 8.25
C LEU A 111 -18.10 15.31 7.34
N LEU A 112 -17.91 14.68 6.17
CA LEU A 112 -19.01 14.33 5.26
C LEU A 112 -19.97 13.34 5.92
N PHE A 113 -19.47 12.30 6.57
CA PHE A 113 -20.33 11.36 7.29
C PHE A 113 -21.20 12.06 8.34
N ASN A 114 -20.59 12.89 9.19
CA ASN A 114 -21.30 13.63 10.22
C ASN A 114 -22.38 14.57 9.64
N GLU A 115 -22.14 15.15 8.46
CA GLU A 115 -23.07 16.06 7.79
C GLU A 115 -24.28 15.34 7.14
N TYR A 116 -24.10 14.08 6.72
CA TYR A 116 -25.11 13.33 5.97
C TYR A 116 -25.83 12.25 6.79
N GLN A 117 -25.40 11.96 8.01
CA GLN A 117 -26.00 10.94 8.88
C GLN A 117 -27.53 11.10 9.04
N ASP A 118 -28.03 12.34 9.12
CA ASP A 118 -29.46 12.64 9.29
C ASP A 118 -30.19 12.97 7.98
N LYS A 119 -29.50 12.89 6.84
CA LYS A 119 -30.00 13.28 5.52
C LYS A 119 -30.38 12.11 4.63
N GLY A 120 -30.51 10.92 5.20
CA GLY A 120 -30.93 9.71 4.48
C GLY A 120 -29.83 9.04 3.66
N TYR A 121 -28.57 9.48 3.81
CA TYR A 121 -27.41 8.85 3.19
C TYR A 121 -26.47 8.28 4.25
N ASP A 122 -25.73 7.24 3.89
CA ASP A 122 -24.49 6.84 4.56
C ASP A 122 -23.29 7.31 3.74
N VAL A 123 -22.17 7.59 4.40
CA VAL A 123 -20.93 7.97 3.72
C VAL A 123 -19.89 6.90 4.00
N ILE A 124 -19.43 6.24 2.94
CA ILE A 124 -18.45 5.17 3.02
C ILE A 124 -17.24 5.56 2.17
N THR A 125 -16.04 5.35 2.69
CA THR A 125 -14.79 5.66 2.01
C THR A 125 -13.94 4.41 1.83
N HIS A 126 -13.33 4.26 0.65
CA HIS A 126 -12.25 3.32 0.43
C HIS A 126 -11.03 4.07 -0.11
N SER A 127 -9.90 4.00 0.59
CA SER A 127 -8.67 4.60 0.09
C SER A 127 -7.44 3.84 0.51
N ILE A 128 -6.50 3.64 -0.41
CA ILE A 128 -5.23 2.96 -0.13
C ILE A 128 -4.03 3.85 -0.51
N PRO A 129 -2.84 3.66 0.06
CA PRO A 129 -1.65 4.41 -0.33
C PRO A 129 -1.32 4.23 -1.82
N ASN A 130 -0.95 5.33 -2.50
CA ASN A 130 -0.60 5.36 -3.93
C ASN A 130 -1.67 4.74 -4.86
N CYS A 131 -2.95 4.83 -4.47
CA CYS A 131 -4.04 4.29 -5.27
C CYS A 131 -4.12 4.96 -6.65
N ASN A 132 -4.24 4.15 -7.71
CA ASN A 132 -4.38 4.63 -9.08
C ASN A 132 -5.81 4.53 -9.62
N LEU A 133 -6.05 5.07 -10.81
CA LEU A 133 -7.39 5.15 -11.39
C LEU A 133 -7.95 3.78 -11.84
N GLN A 134 -7.08 2.79 -12.08
CA GLN A 134 -7.51 1.40 -12.35
C GLN A 134 -8.05 0.75 -11.06
N GLU A 135 -7.41 1.01 -9.92
CA GLU A 135 -7.89 0.55 -8.61
C GLU A 135 -9.18 1.26 -8.20
N PHE A 136 -9.32 2.57 -8.47
CA PHE A 136 -10.58 3.28 -8.28
C PHE A 136 -11.73 2.62 -9.05
N TYR A 137 -11.49 2.24 -10.30
CA TYR A 137 -12.46 1.50 -11.10
C TYR A 137 -12.80 0.15 -10.47
N LEU A 138 -11.79 -0.63 -10.08
CA LEU A 138 -11.98 -1.92 -9.40
C LEU A 138 -12.80 -1.78 -8.11
N PHE A 139 -12.46 -0.82 -7.26
CA PHE A 139 -13.17 -0.58 -5.99
C PHE A 139 -14.62 -0.22 -6.23
N LEU A 140 -14.88 0.65 -7.22
CA LEU A 140 -16.24 1.00 -7.58
C LEU A 140 -17.04 -0.24 -8.01
N GLN A 141 -16.49 -1.09 -8.89
CA GLN A 141 -17.18 -2.29 -9.35
C GLN A 141 -17.50 -3.23 -8.18
N PHE A 142 -16.50 -3.51 -7.33
CA PHE A 142 -16.67 -4.38 -6.17
C PHE A 142 -17.74 -3.84 -5.20
N TRP A 143 -17.63 -2.58 -4.78
CA TRP A 143 -18.53 -2.04 -3.77
C TRP A 143 -19.96 -1.84 -4.26
N LYS A 144 -20.17 -1.61 -5.56
CA LYS A 144 -21.52 -1.50 -6.15
C LYS A 144 -22.29 -2.82 -6.14
N GLU A 145 -21.62 -3.96 -6.12
CA GLU A 145 -22.27 -5.26 -5.96
C GLU A 145 -22.84 -5.45 -4.53
N HIS A 146 -22.43 -4.60 -3.58
CA HIS A 146 -22.74 -4.76 -2.16
C HIS A 146 -23.49 -3.58 -1.54
N LEU A 147 -23.34 -2.36 -2.10
CA LEU A 147 -23.87 -1.12 -1.55
C LEU A 147 -24.76 -0.38 -2.55
N PRO A 148 -25.88 0.25 -2.11
CA PRO A 148 -26.73 1.07 -2.96
C PRO A 148 -26.10 2.46 -3.20
N ILE A 149 -25.01 2.49 -3.96
CA ILE A 149 -24.25 3.71 -4.24
C ILE A 149 -25.05 4.63 -5.17
N LYS A 150 -25.34 5.85 -4.69
CA LYS A 150 -26.06 6.89 -5.46
C LYS A 150 -25.17 8.04 -5.88
N VAL A 151 -24.10 8.28 -5.13
CA VAL A 151 -23.13 9.33 -5.41
C VAL A 151 -21.73 8.75 -5.25
N VAL A 152 -20.82 9.06 -6.17
CA VAL A 152 -19.40 8.74 -6.04
C VAL A 152 -18.59 10.03 -6.03
N LEU A 153 -17.73 10.18 -5.01
CA LEU A 153 -16.75 11.26 -4.91
C LEU A 153 -15.40 10.75 -5.38
N ILE A 154 -14.82 11.41 -6.38
CA ILE A 154 -13.53 11.03 -6.96
C ILE A 154 -12.55 12.18 -6.78
N PRO A 155 -11.64 12.10 -5.80
CA PRO A 155 -10.54 13.04 -5.73
C PRO A 155 -9.62 12.76 -6.92
N THR A 156 -9.28 13.80 -7.68
CA THR A 156 -8.49 13.66 -8.90
C THR A 156 -7.11 14.24 -8.66
N PHE A 157 -6.12 13.37 -8.42
CA PHE A 157 -4.73 13.77 -8.30
C PHE A 157 -3.96 13.42 -9.58
N MET A 158 -3.08 14.32 -10.03
CA MET A 158 -2.23 14.00 -11.18
C MET A 158 -1.29 12.81 -10.90
N ASP A 159 -0.94 12.59 -9.64
CA ASP A 159 -0.10 11.47 -9.23
C ASP A 159 -0.77 10.09 -9.41
N ASP A 160 -2.10 10.00 -9.44
CA ASP A 160 -2.85 8.74 -9.61
C ASP A 160 -2.67 8.14 -11.02
N THR A 161 -2.09 8.90 -11.94
CA THR A 161 -1.80 8.46 -13.32
C THR A 161 -0.44 7.76 -13.46
N ARG A 162 0.34 7.67 -12.38
CA ARG A 162 1.73 7.25 -12.43
C ARG A 162 1.93 5.75 -12.25
N GLU A 163 1.17 5.15 -11.35
CA GLU A 163 1.25 3.72 -11.06
C GLU A 163 0.44 2.93 -12.10
N ASN A 164 0.87 1.71 -12.45
CA ASN A 164 0.22 0.93 -13.50
C ASN A 164 -0.10 -0.53 -13.12
N TYR A 165 -0.13 -0.81 -11.82
CA TYR A 165 -0.38 -2.14 -11.27
C TYR A 165 -1.57 -2.11 -10.32
N ILE A 166 -2.08 -3.28 -9.95
CA ILE A 166 -3.10 -3.44 -8.91
C ILE A 166 -2.39 -3.92 -7.64
N ASN A 167 -2.49 -3.16 -6.56
CA ASN A 167 -1.81 -3.47 -5.31
C ASN A 167 -2.62 -4.49 -4.50
N THR A 168 -2.40 -5.77 -4.82
CA THR A 168 -3.17 -6.88 -4.23
C THR A 168 -2.94 -7.08 -2.73
N VAL A 169 -1.90 -6.47 -2.15
CA VAL A 169 -1.64 -6.46 -0.69
C VAL A 169 -2.83 -5.87 0.06
N TYR A 170 -3.49 -4.85 -0.49
CA TYR A 170 -4.68 -4.24 0.12
C TYR A 170 -5.99 -4.93 -0.29
N LEU A 171 -5.93 -6.01 -1.08
CA LEU A 171 -7.11 -6.69 -1.65
C LEU A 171 -7.15 -8.20 -1.36
N PRO A 172 -6.74 -8.69 -0.17
CA PRO A 172 -6.61 -10.12 0.07
C PRO A 172 -7.95 -10.85 -0.08
N TYR A 173 -9.08 -10.25 0.33
CA TYR A 173 -10.39 -10.87 0.18
C TYR A 173 -10.79 -11.03 -1.30
N LEU A 174 -10.48 -10.07 -2.16
CA LEU A 174 -10.79 -10.15 -3.59
C LEU A 174 -10.00 -11.28 -4.24
N VAL A 175 -8.72 -11.40 -3.91
CA VAL A 175 -7.84 -12.47 -4.43
C VAL A 175 -8.33 -13.84 -3.95
N GLU A 176 -8.58 -14.00 -2.64
CA GLU A 176 -9.07 -15.25 -2.07
C GLU A 176 -10.44 -15.67 -2.62
N ALA A 177 -11.34 -14.70 -2.79
CA ALA A 177 -12.67 -14.93 -3.36
C ALA A 177 -12.65 -15.16 -4.87
N LYS A 178 -11.49 -15.02 -5.53
CA LYS A 178 -11.34 -15.02 -6.99
C LYS A 178 -12.30 -14.03 -7.65
N TYR A 179 -12.39 -12.84 -7.07
CA TYR A 179 -13.19 -11.76 -7.61
C TYR A 179 -12.67 -11.40 -9.02
N SER A 180 -13.61 -11.19 -9.93
CA SER A 180 -13.31 -10.81 -11.30
C SER A 180 -14.35 -9.82 -11.80
N LEU A 181 -13.90 -8.77 -12.46
CA LEU A 181 -14.75 -7.85 -13.19
C LEU A 181 -15.49 -8.58 -14.31
N ALA A 182 -16.78 -8.31 -14.44
CA ALA A 182 -17.65 -8.99 -15.40
C ALA A 182 -17.49 -8.52 -16.86
N SER A 183 -16.83 -7.39 -17.09
CA SER A 183 -16.57 -6.87 -18.44
C SER A 183 -15.45 -7.67 -19.13
N ASP A 184 -15.56 -7.84 -20.44
CA ASP A 184 -14.55 -8.51 -21.27
C ASP A 184 -13.60 -7.53 -21.97
N ASP A 185 -13.65 -6.23 -21.64
CA ASP A 185 -12.74 -5.24 -22.21
C ASP A 185 -11.27 -5.43 -21.74
N ALA A 186 -10.35 -4.77 -22.45
CA ALA A 186 -8.92 -4.92 -22.18
C ALA A 186 -8.51 -4.46 -20.77
N LEU A 187 -9.20 -3.48 -20.19
CA LEU A 187 -8.95 -2.99 -18.84
C LEU A 187 -9.38 -4.05 -17.82
N ALA A 188 -10.58 -4.59 -17.95
CA ALA A 188 -11.11 -5.62 -17.06
C ALA A 188 -10.27 -6.90 -17.13
N GLN A 189 -9.85 -7.33 -18.32
CA GLN A 189 -8.93 -8.46 -18.49
C GLN A 189 -7.59 -8.23 -17.78
N LYS A 190 -7.03 -7.02 -17.89
CA LYS A 190 -5.78 -6.64 -17.22
C LYS A 190 -5.92 -6.67 -15.69
N ILE A 191 -7.00 -6.11 -15.15
CA ILE A 191 -7.27 -6.11 -13.71
C ILE A 191 -7.49 -7.53 -13.20
N ASN A 192 -8.30 -8.32 -13.90
CA ASN A 192 -8.57 -9.72 -13.53
C ASN A 192 -7.30 -10.57 -13.53
N ALA A 193 -6.42 -10.38 -14.51
CA ALA A 193 -5.13 -11.05 -14.54
C ALA A 193 -4.24 -10.66 -13.35
N ALA A 194 -4.25 -9.39 -12.93
CA ALA A 194 -3.51 -8.95 -11.75
C ALA A 194 -4.04 -9.58 -10.44
N LEU A 195 -5.37 -9.71 -10.32
CA LEU A 195 -6.01 -10.36 -9.17
C LEU A 195 -5.72 -11.87 -9.11
N ASP A 196 -5.68 -12.56 -10.26
CA ASP A 196 -5.44 -14.02 -10.32
C ASP A 196 -3.99 -14.40 -9.94
N VAL A 197 -3.03 -13.54 -10.29
CA VAL A 197 -1.60 -13.78 -10.00
C VAL A 197 -1.25 -13.49 -8.54
N GLY A 198 -2.03 -12.65 -7.84
CA GLY A 198 -1.68 -12.16 -6.51
C GLY A 198 -0.32 -11.47 -6.54
N THR A 199 -0.23 -10.38 -7.30
CA THR A 199 1.01 -9.62 -7.44
C THR A 199 1.29 -8.85 -6.14
N GLU A 200 2.14 -9.42 -5.29
CA GLU A 200 2.92 -8.66 -4.32
C GLU A 200 4.13 -8.08 -5.03
N ASP A 201 4.28 -6.76 -4.89
CA ASP A 201 5.41 -5.91 -5.27
C ASP A 201 5.85 -5.86 -6.75
N GLY A 202 6.04 -4.63 -7.21
CA GLY A 202 6.56 -4.27 -8.54
C GLY A 202 8.04 -4.58 -8.75
N ASP A 203 8.44 -5.82 -8.53
CA ASP A 203 9.70 -6.40 -9.02
C ASP A 203 9.38 -7.53 -10.01
N GLU A 204 9.35 -7.18 -11.31
CA GLU A 204 9.18 -8.13 -12.42
C GLU A 204 10.22 -9.28 -12.43
N ASP A 205 11.28 -9.20 -11.63
CA ASP A 205 12.34 -10.21 -11.54
C ASP A 205 12.04 -11.41 -10.61
N MET A 206 11.00 -11.35 -9.76
CA MET A 206 10.71 -12.41 -8.76
C MET A 206 9.57 -13.36 -9.11
N ALA A 207 8.86 -13.14 -10.24
CA ALA A 207 7.75 -13.99 -10.65
C ALA A 207 8.19 -15.43 -11.07
N ALA A 208 9.47 -15.64 -11.36
CA ALA A 208 10.03 -16.93 -11.77
C ALA A 208 10.37 -17.88 -10.60
N LEU A 209 10.20 -17.46 -9.34
CA LEU A 209 10.67 -18.22 -8.16
C LEU A 209 9.57 -18.89 -7.33
N ARG A 210 8.29 -18.64 -7.61
CA ARG A 210 7.17 -19.20 -6.83
C ARG A 210 7.00 -20.71 -7.11
N GLN A 211 6.98 -21.52 -6.04
CA GLN A 211 7.00 -23.00 -5.97
C GLN A 211 8.35 -23.74 -6.06
N THR A 212 9.48 -23.07 -5.82
CA THR A 212 10.78 -23.74 -5.79
C THR A 212 11.14 -24.29 -4.40
N VAL A 213 12.11 -25.21 -4.33
CA VAL A 213 12.69 -25.70 -3.06
C VAL A 213 13.25 -24.54 -2.22
N GLN A 214 13.60 -23.42 -2.86
CA GLN A 214 14.06 -22.20 -2.23
C GLN A 214 12.99 -21.61 -1.31
N GLU A 215 11.74 -21.46 -1.77
CA GLU A 215 10.64 -20.92 -0.97
C GLU A 215 10.39 -21.75 0.30
N LYS A 216 10.41 -23.09 0.18
CA LYS A 216 10.28 -23.98 1.35
C LYS A 216 11.42 -23.81 2.34
N SER A 217 12.64 -23.64 1.83
CA SER A 217 13.81 -23.40 2.67
C SER A 217 13.77 -22.02 3.33
N GLU A 218 13.32 -20.99 2.61
CA GLU A 218 13.18 -19.62 3.11
C GLU A 218 12.09 -19.53 4.16
N THR A 219 10.93 -20.14 3.95
CA THR A 219 9.86 -20.20 4.94
C THR A 219 10.30 -20.96 6.19
N PHE A 220 11.00 -22.09 6.04
CA PHE A 220 11.55 -22.80 7.20
C PHE A 220 12.60 -21.96 7.95
N LEU A 221 13.52 -21.31 7.22
CA LEU A 221 14.55 -20.48 7.83
C LEU A 221 13.95 -19.28 8.54
N ASN A 222 12.97 -18.62 7.92
CA ASN A 222 12.26 -17.47 8.49
C ASN A 222 11.53 -17.87 9.76
N ASN A 223 10.77 -18.97 9.75
CA ASN A 223 10.07 -19.45 10.95
C ASN A 223 11.06 -19.80 12.07
N TRP A 224 12.16 -20.48 11.75
CA TRP A 224 13.19 -20.80 12.74
C TRP A 224 13.85 -19.54 13.32
N LEU A 225 14.15 -18.56 12.47
CA LEU A 225 14.76 -17.30 12.90
C LEU A 225 13.78 -16.42 13.68
N ASP A 226 12.49 -16.41 13.33
CA ASP A 226 11.43 -15.72 14.07
C ASP A 226 11.28 -16.31 15.49
N GLU A 227 11.37 -17.63 15.64
CA GLU A 227 11.28 -18.31 16.93
C GLU A 227 12.54 -18.17 17.81
N ASN A 228 13.73 -18.11 17.20
CA ASN A 228 15.01 -18.23 17.91
C ASN A 228 15.85 -16.94 17.95
N PHE A 229 15.51 -15.93 17.16
CA PHE A 229 16.26 -14.67 17.08
C PHE A 229 15.29 -13.49 17.13
N ALA A 230 14.98 -13.02 18.35
CA ALA A 230 14.08 -11.87 18.57
C ALA A 230 14.40 -10.61 17.74
N PRO A 231 15.66 -10.30 17.37
CA PRO A 231 15.94 -9.20 16.44
C PRO A 231 15.48 -9.47 14.99
N TRP A 232 15.30 -10.73 14.58
CA TRP A 232 14.80 -11.12 13.25
C TRP A 232 13.38 -10.62 12.97
N GLU A 233 12.55 -10.55 14.01
CA GLU A 233 11.19 -10.01 13.94
C GLU A 233 11.20 -8.55 13.46
N LYS A 234 12.29 -7.81 13.72
CA LYS A 234 12.47 -6.42 13.28
C LYS A 234 12.97 -6.30 11.83
N ARG A 235 13.16 -7.39 11.09
CA ARG A 235 13.63 -7.34 9.69
C ARG A 235 12.78 -6.46 8.76
N PRO A 236 11.43 -6.46 8.81
CA PRO A 236 10.63 -5.68 7.88
C PRO A 236 10.85 -4.19 8.12
N ASN A 237 10.89 -3.81 9.39
CA ASN A 237 11.23 -2.46 9.87
C ASN A 237 12.59 -2.00 9.36
N VAL A 238 13.63 -2.81 9.53
CA VAL A 238 15.00 -2.47 9.09
C VAL A 238 15.10 -2.33 7.58
N ARG A 239 14.41 -3.21 6.83
CA ARG A 239 14.35 -3.14 5.37
C ARG A 239 13.67 -1.84 4.93
N GLY A 240 12.54 -1.47 5.55
CA GLY A 240 11.85 -0.21 5.29
C GLY A 240 12.73 1.00 5.60
N ALA A 241 13.41 1.00 6.75
CA ALA A 241 14.32 2.06 7.17
C ALA A 241 15.50 2.26 6.19
N PHE A 242 16.08 1.16 5.73
CA PHE A 242 17.18 1.17 4.77
C PHE A 242 16.73 1.71 3.41
N PHE A 243 15.57 1.29 2.90
CA PHE A 243 15.04 1.82 1.64
C PHE A 243 14.65 3.29 1.73
N ASN A 244 14.06 3.72 2.85
CA ASN A 244 13.79 5.14 3.10
C ASN A 244 15.09 5.96 3.15
N TRP A 245 16.12 5.45 3.81
CA TRP A 245 17.43 6.09 3.81
C TRP A 245 18.01 6.19 2.40
N LEU A 246 17.98 5.11 1.60
CA LEU A 246 18.41 5.12 0.21
C LEU A 246 17.61 6.12 -0.63
N TYR A 247 16.30 6.20 -0.42
CA TYR A 247 15.41 7.14 -1.08
C TYR A 247 15.80 8.59 -0.75
N ASN A 248 16.06 8.90 0.52
CA ASN A 248 16.49 10.23 0.97
C ASN A 248 17.87 10.59 0.44
N VAL A 249 18.81 9.65 0.44
CA VAL A 249 20.14 9.81 -0.15
C VAL A 249 20.03 10.12 -1.65
N ARG A 250 19.23 9.32 -2.38
CA ARG A 250 18.95 9.55 -3.81
C ARG A 250 18.39 10.95 -4.02
N ASN A 251 17.35 11.33 -3.28
CA ASN A 251 16.72 12.65 -3.45
C ASN A 251 17.68 13.79 -3.14
N THR A 252 18.53 13.63 -2.13
CA THR A 252 19.55 14.62 -1.77
C THR A 252 20.61 14.75 -2.87
N ILE A 253 21.16 13.64 -3.35
CA ILE A 253 22.19 13.62 -4.41
C ILE A 253 21.66 14.24 -5.70
N PHE A 254 20.43 13.91 -6.09
CA PHE A 254 19.84 14.36 -7.35
C PHE A 254 18.98 15.62 -7.22
N SER A 255 18.94 16.25 -6.04
CA SER A 255 18.09 17.42 -5.75
C SER A 255 16.62 17.22 -6.18
N ILE A 256 16.10 16.01 -5.99
CA ILE A 256 14.71 15.67 -6.30
C ILE A 256 13.86 16.24 -5.17
N SER A 257 12.97 17.16 -5.52
CA SER A 257 11.97 17.75 -4.64
C SER A 257 10.56 17.49 -5.19
N ALA A 258 9.53 17.88 -4.43
CA ALA A 258 8.15 17.88 -4.91
C ALA A 258 7.94 18.75 -6.17
N GLN A 259 8.84 19.71 -6.43
CA GLN A 259 8.79 20.61 -7.59
C GLN A 259 9.56 20.09 -8.81
N THR A 260 10.25 18.96 -8.69
CA THR A 260 11.04 18.40 -9.79
C THR A 260 10.10 17.85 -10.85
N LYS A 261 10.19 18.39 -12.08
CA LYS A 261 9.41 17.89 -13.23
C LYS A 261 9.79 16.44 -13.53
N ARG A 262 8.82 15.55 -13.47
CA ARG A 262 8.98 14.12 -13.79
C ARG A 262 8.45 13.84 -15.18
N LYS A 263 9.06 12.87 -15.87
CA LYS A 263 8.58 12.41 -17.17
C LYS A 263 7.33 11.57 -16.97
N VAL A 264 6.29 11.84 -17.75
CA VAL A 264 5.08 11.01 -17.79
C VAL A 264 5.41 9.67 -18.44
N ILE A 265 5.03 8.58 -17.78
CA ILE A 265 5.08 7.23 -18.33
C ILE A 265 3.80 7.05 -19.15
N LYS A 266 3.90 7.12 -20.48
CA LYS A 266 2.74 7.23 -21.38
C LYS A 266 1.75 6.08 -21.21
N ASN A 267 2.22 4.84 -21.10
CA ASN A 267 1.35 3.67 -20.95
C ASN A 267 0.56 3.73 -19.64
N ALA A 268 1.23 3.99 -18.51
CA ALA A 268 0.56 4.14 -17.22
C ALA A 268 -0.49 5.26 -17.24
N TYR A 269 -0.13 6.40 -17.84
CA TYR A 269 -1.01 7.54 -17.98
C TYR A 269 -2.26 7.20 -18.81
N ASP A 270 -2.08 6.55 -19.96
CA ASP A 270 -3.19 6.17 -20.84
C ASP A 270 -4.09 5.12 -20.20
N ASP A 271 -3.51 4.10 -19.56
CA ASP A 271 -4.25 3.04 -18.86
C ASP A 271 -5.12 3.63 -17.74
N ASN A 272 -4.57 4.55 -16.94
CA ASN A 272 -5.30 5.22 -15.86
C ASN A 272 -6.39 6.15 -16.38
N LEU A 273 -6.14 6.91 -17.46
CA LEU A 273 -7.19 7.73 -18.08
C LEU A 273 -8.30 6.88 -18.72
N ASN A 274 -7.94 5.76 -19.34
CA ASN A 274 -8.92 4.81 -19.87
C ASN A 274 -9.77 4.23 -18.73
N ALA A 275 -9.17 3.92 -17.58
CA ALA A 275 -9.91 3.48 -16.39
C ALA A 275 -10.84 4.55 -15.83
N LEU A 276 -10.40 5.82 -15.80
CA LEU A 276 -11.26 6.93 -15.39
C LEU A 276 -12.44 7.13 -16.35
N ASN A 277 -12.22 7.01 -17.65
CA ASN A 277 -13.31 7.07 -18.64
C ASN A 277 -14.29 5.91 -18.45
N ALA A 278 -13.79 4.67 -18.30
CA ALA A 278 -14.63 3.51 -18.03
C ALA A 278 -15.43 3.67 -16.73
N LEU A 279 -14.83 4.27 -15.70
CA LEU A 279 -15.49 4.63 -14.45
C LEU A 279 -16.65 5.60 -14.72
N PHE A 280 -16.42 6.72 -15.42
CA PHE A 280 -17.48 7.68 -15.73
C PHE A 280 -18.61 7.09 -16.59
N GLU A 281 -18.26 6.34 -17.63
CA GLU A 281 -19.24 5.66 -18.49
C GLU A 281 -20.11 4.68 -17.68
N ASN A 282 -19.49 3.95 -16.76
CA ASN A 282 -20.19 3.03 -15.88
C ASN A 282 -21.13 3.75 -14.89
N LEU A 283 -20.70 4.88 -14.33
CA LEU A 283 -21.55 5.72 -13.47
C LEU A 283 -22.73 6.31 -14.24
N GLU A 284 -22.51 6.81 -15.46
CA GLU A 284 -23.58 7.37 -16.31
C GLU A 284 -24.60 6.29 -16.70
N LYS A 285 -24.13 5.11 -17.13
CA LYS A 285 -24.99 3.97 -17.51
C LYS A 285 -25.92 3.53 -16.38
N GLU A 286 -25.44 3.62 -15.14
CA GLU A 286 -26.19 3.20 -13.95
C GLU A 286 -26.90 4.35 -13.23
N ASN A 287 -26.87 5.56 -13.83
CA ASN A 287 -27.49 6.76 -13.27
C ASN A 287 -27.01 7.06 -11.83
N ILE A 288 -25.72 6.85 -11.57
CA ILE A 288 -25.03 7.18 -10.32
C ILE A 288 -24.39 8.56 -10.50
N GLN A 289 -24.65 9.48 -9.58
CA GLN A 289 -24.09 10.82 -9.65
C GLN A 289 -22.58 10.78 -9.37
N CYS A 290 -21.79 11.42 -10.25
CA CYS A 290 -20.36 11.57 -10.04
C CYS A 290 -20.01 13.01 -9.64
N ILE A 291 -19.18 13.16 -8.61
CA ILE A 291 -18.54 14.44 -8.27
C ILE A 291 -17.02 14.21 -8.27
N SER A 292 -16.37 14.65 -9.34
CA SER A 292 -14.91 14.72 -9.40
C SER A 292 -14.47 16.09 -8.88
N TYR A 293 -13.44 16.10 -8.03
CA TYR A 293 -12.89 17.33 -7.45
C TYR A 293 -11.38 17.25 -7.35
N ILE A 294 -10.73 18.42 -7.32
CA ILE A 294 -9.30 18.57 -7.09
C ILE A 294 -9.13 19.03 -5.63
N PRO A 295 -8.55 18.20 -4.75
CA PRO A 295 -8.37 18.54 -3.34
C PRO A 295 -7.37 19.68 -3.10
#